data_AF-D6WTV0-F1
#
_entry.id   AF-D6WTV0-F1
#
_cell.length_a   1.000
_cell.length_b   1.000
_cell.length_c   1.000
_cell.angle_alpha   90.00
_cell.angle_beta   90.00
_cell.angle_gamma   90.00
#
_symmetry.space_group_name_H-M   'P 1'
#
loop_
_entity.id
_entity.type
_entity.pdbx_description
1 polymer ?
#
loop_
_entity_poly.entity_id
_entity_poly.type
_entity_poly.pdbx_seq_one_letter_code
_entity_poly.pdbx_strand_id
1 'polypeptide(L)'
;MLLPYVLIILGLCPCEAIFSNALKKLKQKSKEAYKKKFGKDKTWHFLGFDLTEYPGTNEKYRQLNKDKWGDYYACLEEQNSNVGHDFSVTPEAVQVVESGSVRLECKLCLSPLEIAKIDSVEWFWAGGETAKLKPVEYTENILLSPTDRSLDIYNLHKEQTGQYICRLGKAESAPYFLTVIEPQDEDLREVHSLEAPTGPYPQKPEAIPGYNLIVDTEWTPWTSCSKCDQIGRRHRLGYCIVKYEKNAAKYITPSNNTNTTEDETVTITDEHYEFLRIFKFGIPCTSHVLPHSLKKLRHVTDRKNEIMTGFCKIKCPEDKVFEVRDKDGNVIERANNSAGIYSMVQGIPSLQPSVERLLQFGEKGKKIVVACPGYWHASGKIGWFSTFLQKFEHRCSGSMANRDEKTRSRAFGCRV
;
A
#
# COMPACT_ATOMS: atom_id res chain seq x y z
N MET A 1 34.62 27.53 -24.02
CA MET A 1 35.74 28.37 -23.55
C MET A 1 35.10 29.68 -23.04
N LEU A 2 35.18 29.91 -21.73
CA LEU A 2 34.92 31.15 -20.97
C LEU A 2 33.47 31.70 -20.85
N LEU A 3 32.80 31.36 -19.73
CA LEU A 3 32.21 32.36 -18.81
C LEU A 3 33.38 32.94 -17.95
N PRO A 4 33.33 34.08 -17.22
CA PRO A 4 32.17 34.70 -16.53
C PRO A 4 32.23 36.27 -16.39
N TYR A 5 31.44 36.84 -15.46
CA TYR A 5 31.47 38.20 -14.87
C TYR A 5 30.75 39.34 -15.60
N VAL A 6 29.53 39.67 -15.13
CA VAL A 6 29.29 40.97 -14.48
C VAL A 6 28.32 40.75 -13.31
N LEU A 7 28.89 40.74 -12.10
CA LEU A 7 28.20 40.91 -10.84
C LEU A 7 27.63 42.32 -10.74
N ILE A 8 26.42 42.42 -10.18
CA ILE A 8 26.05 43.27 -9.05
C ILE A 8 26.98 44.48 -8.81
N ILE A 9 26.54 45.67 -9.23
CA ILE A 9 26.88 46.93 -8.55
C ILE A 9 25.57 47.69 -8.34
N LEU A 10 25.06 47.62 -7.10
CA LEU A 10 24.12 48.59 -6.55
C LEU A 10 24.95 49.74 -5.97
N GLY A 11 24.70 50.97 -6.41
CA GLY A 11 25.28 52.15 -5.79
C GLY A 11 25.12 53.41 -6.63
N LEU A 12 24.13 54.23 -6.25
CA LEU A 12 24.02 55.66 -6.54
C LEU A 12 23.65 56.05 -7.99
N CYS A 13 22.40 55.81 -8.37
CA CYS A 13 21.74 56.54 -9.45
C CYS A 13 20.22 56.51 -9.22
N PRO A 14 19.44 57.58 -9.45
CA PRO A 14 17.98 57.58 -9.35
C PRO A 14 17.38 56.80 -10.55
N CYS A 15 17.72 55.52 -10.64
CA CYS A 15 17.42 54.61 -11.75
C CYS A 15 16.35 53.58 -11.38
N GLU A 16 15.75 53.64 -10.18
CA GLU A 16 14.68 52.72 -9.78
C GLU A 16 13.47 52.79 -10.75
N ALA A 17 13.14 53.98 -11.25
CA ALA A 17 12.04 54.14 -12.21
C ALA A 17 12.38 53.58 -13.61
N ILE A 18 13.64 53.70 -14.04
CA ILE A 18 14.09 53.25 -15.37
C ILE A 18 14.22 51.73 -15.39
N PHE A 19 14.80 51.12 -14.35
CA PHE A 19 14.88 49.67 -14.22
C PHE A 19 13.51 49.02 -14.08
N SER A 20 12.60 49.62 -13.31
CA SER A 20 11.20 49.18 -13.19
C SER A 20 10.49 49.13 -14.56
N ASN A 21 10.63 50.18 -15.38
CA ASN A 21 10.02 50.23 -16.70
C ASN A 21 10.68 49.28 -17.70
N ALA A 22 12.02 49.13 -17.64
CA ALA A 22 12.74 48.17 -18.46
C ALA A 22 12.34 46.72 -18.13
N LEU A 23 12.23 46.37 -16.85
CA LEU A 23 11.79 45.04 -16.39
C LEU A 23 10.34 44.76 -16.79
N LYS A 24 9.45 45.76 -16.66
CA LYS A 24 8.05 45.64 -17.11
C LYS A 24 7.95 45.41 -18.61
N LYS A 25 8.72 46.15 -19.42
CA LYS A 25 8.79 45.94 -20.88
C LYS A 25 9.35 44.56 -21.23
N LEU A 26 10.37 44.08 -20.52
CA LEU A 26 10.93 42.75 -20.71
C LEU A 26 9.92 41.65 -20.37
N LYS A 27 9.22 41.78 -19.25
CA LYS A 27 8.15 40.86 -18.81
C LYS A 27 6.98 40.84 -19.79
N GLN A 28 6.62 41.99 -20.38
CA GLN A 28 5.57 42.08 -21.38
C GLN A 28 6.00 41.43 -22.71
N LYS A 29 7.22 41.69 -23.17
CA LYS A 29 7.74 41.06 -24.41
C LYS A 29 7.88 39.54 -24.28
N SER A 30 8.32 39.04 -23.12
CA SER A 30 8.36 37.60 -22.87
C SER A 30 6.95 36.98 -22.78
N LYS A 31 5.95 37.73 -22.25
CA LYS A 31 4.52 37.35 -22.27
C LYS A 31 4.04 37.03 -23.67
N GLU A 32 4.29 37.96 -24.57
CA GLU A 32 3.76 37.95 -25.93
C GLU A 32 4.46 36.88 -26.77
N ALA A 33 5.78 36.76 -26.63
CA ALA A 33 6.57 35.71 -27.27
C ALA A 33 6.12 34.30 -26.84
N TYR A 34 5.85 34.10 -25.56
CA TYR A 34 5.39 32.80 -25.04
C TYR A 34 3.97 32.46 -25.51
N LYS A 35 3.01 33.40 -25.42
CA LYS A 35 1.64 33.22 -25.91
C LYS A 35 1.59 32.87 -27.40
N LYS A 36 2.49 33.48 -28.19
CA LYS A 36 2.63 33.18 -29.62
C LYS A 36 3.13 31.75 -29.88
N LYS A 37 3.98 31.21 -29.00
CA LYS A 37 4.60 29.88 -29.17
C LYS A 37 3.77 28.73 -28.56
N PHE A 38 3.02 28.97 -27.49
CA PHE A 38 2.39 27.90 -26.70
C PHE A 38 0.86 28.01 -26.54
N GLY A 39 0.22 29.00 -27.16
CA GLY A 39 -1.24 29.18 -27.14
C GLY A 39 -1.74 30.16 -26.06
N LYS A 40 -2.96 30.68 -26.23
CA LYS A 40 -3.55 31.73 -25.37
C LYS A 40 -3.98 31.23 -23.98
N ASP A 41 -4.23 29.93 -23.83
CA ASP A 41 -4.87 29.34 -22.65
C ASP A 41 -3.91 28.63 -21.69
N LYS A 42 -2.60 28.60 -22.00
CA LYS A 42 -1.60 28.09 -21.06
C LYS A 42 -1.15 29.21 -20.13
N THR A 43 -1.51 29.10 -18.85
CA THR A 43 -1.04 29.97 -17.77
C THR A 43 0.47 30.11 -17.81
N TRP A 44 0.97 31.28 -17.42
CA TRP A 44 2.40 31.61 -17.46
C TRP A 44 3.25 30.60 -16.67
N HIS A 45 3.88 29.66 -17.37
CA HIS A 45 4.97 28.85 -16.82
C HIS A 45 6.27 29.55 -17.24
N PHE A 46 6.90 30.28 -16.32
CA PHE A 46 8.29 30.67 -16.55
C PHE A 46 9.09 29.37 -16.56
N LEU A 47 9.58 28.97 -17.74
CA LEU A 47 10.41 27.76 -17.97
C LEU A 47 9.72 26.39 -17.81
N GLY A 48 8.40 26.31 -17.67
CA GLY A 48 7.70 25.02 -17.60
C GLY A 48 7.60 24.39 -16.20
N PHE A 49 8.00 25.11 -15.15
CA PHE A 49 7.91 24.65 -13.76
C PHE A 49 6.48 24.78 -13.19
N ASP A 50 6.19 23.98 -12.16
CA ASP A 50 4.99 24.14 -11.34
C ASP A 50 5.03 25.51 -10.64
N LEU A 51 3.91 26.22 -10.64
CA LEU A 51 3.77 27.52 -9.95
C LEU A 51 4.01 27.40 -8.44
N THR A 52 3.87 26.19 -7.90
CA THR A 52 4.22 25.94 -6.49
C THR A 52 5.72 25.93 -6.26
N GLU A 53 6.58 25.61 -7.23
CA GLU A 53 8.04 25.56 -7.06
C GLU A 53 8.67 26.95 -7.02
N TYR A 54 8.17 27.87 -7.85
CA TYR A 54 8.62 29.26 -7.91
C TYR A 54 7.44 30.24 -7.74
N PRO A 55 6.88 30.35 -6.52
CA PRO A 55 5.63 31.06 -6.28
C PRO A 55 5.75 32.59 -6.42
N GLY A 56 6.98 33.12 -6.48
CA GLY A 56 7.24 34.56 -6.62
C GLY A 56 6.54 35.36 -5.53
N THR A 57 5.72 36.34 -5.92
CA THR A 57 4.93 37.18 -4.99
C THR A 57 3.53 36.64 -4.70
N ASN A 58 3.14 35.48 -5.24
CA ASN A 58 1.80 34.93 -5.00
C ASN A 58 1.74 34.28 -3.62
N GLU A 59 1.01 34.91 -2.70
CA GLU A 59 0.91 34.47 -1.30
C GLU A 59 0.31 33.06 -1.15
N LYS A 60 -0.71 32.72 -1.94
CA LYS A 60 -1.34 31.39 -1.89
C LYS A 60 -0.35 30.28 -2.27
N TYR A 61 0.42 30.47 -3.34
CA TYR A 61 1.40 29.47 -3.76
C TYR A 61 2.62 29.43 -2.83
N ARG A 62 2.99 30.55 -2.21
CA ARG A 62 4.02 30.56 -1.15
C ARG A 62 3.59 29.76 0.06
N GLN A 63 2.34 29.88 0.49
CA GLN A 63 1.83 29.11 1.62
C GLN A 63 1.79 27.62 1.27
N LEU A 64 1.23 27.26 0.12
CA LEU A 64 1.20 25.88 -0.33
C LEU A 64 2.61 25.26 -0.45
N ASN A 65 3.60 26.02 -0.93
CA ASN A 65 4.99 25.57 -0.97
C ASN A 65 5.54 25.36 0.46
N LYS A 66 5.33 26.31 1.37
CA LYS A 66 5.73 26.17 2.77
C LYS A 66 5.12 24.94 3.43
N ASP A 67 3.84 24.66 3.19
CA ASP A 67 3.15 23.50 3.76
C ASP A 67 3.79 22.20 3.25
N LYS A 68 4.01 22.09 1.92
CA LYS A 68 4.69 20.92 1.31
C LYS A 68 6.09 20.65 1.88
N TRP A 69 6.89 21.70 2.06
CA TRP A 69 8.23 21.55 2.65
C TRP A 69 8.15 21.31 4.17
N GLY A 70 7.15 21.86 4.84
CA GLY A 70 6.85 21.58 6.25
C GLY A 70 6.58 20.10 6.48
N ASP A 71 5.73 19.49 5.66
CA ASP A 71 5.43 18.06 5.70
C ASP A 71 6.71 17.21 5.50
N TYR A 72 7.55 17.60 4.54
CA TYR A 72 8.83 16.93 4.30
C TYR A 72 9.79 17.02 5.50
N TYR A 73 9.94 18.19 6.11
CA TYR A 73 10.81 18.35 7.28
C TYR A 73 10.25 17.64 8.51
N ALA A 74 8.93 17.63 8.69
CA ALA A 74 8.27 16.86 9.75
C ALA A 74 8.53 15.36 9.59
N CYS A 75 8.44 14.83 8.37
CA CYS A 75 8.81 13.44 8.07
C CYS A 75 10.28 13.16 8.44
N LEU A 76 11.21 14.04 8.07
CA LEU A 76 12.63 13.86 8.40
C LEU A 76 12.88 13.88 9.92
N GLU A 77 12.18 14.75 10.66
CA GLU A 77 12.26 14.81 12.11
C GLU A 77 11.72 13.52 12.75
N GLU A 78 10.56 13.04 12.28
CA GLU A 78 9.99 11.77 12.72
C GLU A 78 10.95 10.60 12.43
N GLN A 79 11.51 10.54 11.22
CA GLN A 79 12.47 9.51 10.83
C GLN A 79 13.70 9.53 11.74
N ASN A 80 14.26 10.70 12.04
CA ASN A 80 15.40 10.84 12.95
C ASN A 80 15.04 10.42 14.39
N SER A 81 13.82 10.72 14.85
CA SER A 81 13.36 10.32 16.19
C SER A 81 13.16 8.79 16.30
N ASN A 82 12.72 8.14 15.22
CA ASN A 82 12.41 6.71 15.18
C ASN A 82 13.64 5.81 15.05
N VAL A 83 14.74 6.36 14.53
CA VAL A 83 16.02 5.67 14.28
C VAL A 83 16.79 5.38 15.60
N GLY A 84 16.34 5.92 16.74
CA GLY A 84 16.78 5.53 18.08
C GLY A 84 18.26 5.78 18.37
N HIS A 85 18.74 5.34 19.54
CA HIS A 85 20.14 5.49 19.96
C HIS A 85 21.12 4.67 19.08
N ASP A 86 20.63 3.57 18.49
CA ASP A 86 21.44 2.63 17.71
C ASP A 86 21.51 2.97 16.21
N PHE A 87 20.91 4.10 15.80
CA PHE A 87 20.85 4.56 14.41
C PHE A 87 20.38 3.49 13.40
N SER A 88 19.48 2.60 13.83
CA SER A 88 19.08 1.42 13.04
C SER A 88 17.64 1.55 12.56
N VAL A 89 17.44 1.42 11.25
CA VAL A 89 16.11 1.41 10.63
C VAL A 89 15.47 0.03 10.84
N THR A 90 14.26 0.00 11.39
CA THR A 90 13.59 -1.26 11.76
C THR A 90 13.02 -1.97 10.52
N PRO A 91 13.52 -3.17 10.15
CA PRO A 91 12.94 -3.99 9.10
C PRO A 91 11.59 -4.55 9.51
N GLU A 92 10.79 -4.92 8.50
CA GLU A 92 9.47 -5.52 8.70
C GLU A 92 9.40 -6.87 8.01
N ALA A 93 8.92 -7.88 8.73
CA ALA A 93 8.64 -9.18 8.16
C ALA A 93 7.13 -9.28 7.88
N VAL A 94 6.76 -9.37 6.61
CA VAL A 94 5.36 -9.34 6.17
C VAL A 94 5.00 -10.70 5.61
N GLN A 95 3.84 -11.21 6.03
CA GLN A 95 3.29 -12.47 5.54
C GLN A 95 1.99 -12.24 4.78
N VAL A 96 1.87 -12.87 3.62
CA VAL A 96 0.69 -12.77 2.77
C VAL A 96 0.40 -14.13 2.14
N VAL A 97 -0.89 -14.42 1.96
CA VAL A 97 -1.35 -15.63 1.30
C VAL A 97 -1.24 -15.48 -0.22
N GLU A 98 -0.97 -16.58 -0.94
CA GLU A 98 -0.96 -16.61 -2.40
C GLU A 98 -2.26 -16.05 -3.00
N SER A 99 -2.16 -15.41 -4.17
CA SER A 99 -3.21 -14.63 -4.82
C SER A 99 -3.69 -13.40 -4.04
N GLY A 100 -3.10 -13.11 -2.88
CA GLY A 100 -3.32 -11.89 -2.12
C GLY A 100 -2.66 -10.66 -2.74
N SER A 101 -2.81 -9.52 -2.06
CA SER A 101 -2.15 -8.25 -2.41
C SER A 101 -1.42 -7.68 -1.19
N VAL A 102 -0.37 -6.91 -1.46
CA VAL A 102 0.39 -6.19 -0.44
C VAL A 102 0.80 -4.84 -0.96
N ARG A 103 0.80 -3.86 -0.06
CA ARG A 103 1.36 -2.53 -0.28
C ARG A 103 2.56 -2.37 0.62
N LEU A 104 3.73 -2.16 0.03
CA LEU A 104 4.96 -1.88 0.76
C LEU A 104 5.23 -0.38 0.69
N GLU A 105 5.13 0.29 1.83
CA GLU A 105 5.30 1.74 1.91
C GLU A 105 6.79 2.12 1.82
N CYS A 106 7.11 3.12 0.99
CA CYS A 106 8.47 3.63 0.97
C CYS A 106 8.69 4.57 2.17
N LYS A 107 9.41 4.09 3.19
CA LYS A 107 9.71 4.86 4.42
C LYS A 107 10.74 5.99 4.24
N LEU A 108 11.02 6.40 3.00
CA LEU A 108 11.92 7.52 2.72
C LEU A 108 11.09 8.79 2.57
N CYS A 109 11.50 9.85 3.27
CA CYS A 109 10.88 11.16 3.11
C CYS A 109 11.19 11.71 1.72
N LEU A 110 10.15 11.91 0.91
CA LEU A 110 10.27 12.46 -0.44
C LEU A 110 10.10 13.97 -0.40
N SER A 111 11.08 14.70 -0.93
CA SER A 111 10.95 16.14 -1.09
C SER A 111 9.89 16.49 -2.15
N PRO A 112 9.31 17.70 -2.10
CA PRO A 112 8.34 18.13 -3.11
C PRO A 112 8.85 18.02 -4.56
N LEU A 113 10.16 18.12 -4.78
CA LEU A 113 10.81 17.98 -6.10
C LEU A 113 10.90 16.52 -6.55
N GLU A 114 11.04 15.58 -5.63
CA GLU A 114 11.13 14.15 -5.91
C GLU A 114 9.73 13.56 -6.14
N ILE A 115 8.72 14.04 -5.42
CA ILE A 115 7.31 13.69 -5.67
C ILE A 115 6.89 14.03 -7.11
N ALA A 116 7.44 15.11 -7.69
CA ALA A 116 7.18 15.47 -9.08
C ALA A 116 7.88 14.55 -10.11
N LYS A 117 8.90 13.79 -9.69
CA LYS A 117 9.68 12.89 -10.56
C LYS A 117 9.34 11.44 -10.25
N ILE A 118 8.68 10.77 -11.19
CA ILE A 118 8.28 9.35 -11.03
C ILE A 118 9.52 8.46 -10.85
N ASP A 119 10.58 8.71 -11.61
CA ASP A 119 11.81 7.89 -11.64
C ASP A 119 12.80 8.23 -10.50
N SER A 120 12.41 9.03 -9.51
CA SER A 120 13.29 9.38 -8.39
C SER A 120 13.48 8.22 -7.40
N VAL A 121 12.48 7.34 -7.29
CA VAL A 121 12.44 6.24 -6.35
C VAL A 121 12.49 4.91 -7.09
N GLU A 122 13.39 4.04 -6.65
CA GLU A 122 13.58 2.71 -7.23
C GLU A 122 13.39 1.63 -6.17
N TRP A 123 12.65 0.57 -6.52
CA TRP A 123 12.52 -0.60 -5.68
C TRP A 123 13.46 -1.71 -6.13
N PHE A 124 14.09 -2.37 -5.16
CA PHE A 124 14.97 -3.51 -5.38
C PHE A 124 14.43 -4.73 -4.67
N TRP A 125 14.62 -5.90 -5.29
CA TRP A 125 14.21 -7.20 -4.80
C TRP A 125 15.37 -8.20 -4.83
N ALA A 126 15.45 -9.04 -3.79
CA ALA A 126 16.32 -10.20 -3.72
C ALA A 126 15.52 -11.43 -3.25
N GLY A 127 15.51 -12.50 -4.05
CA GLY A 127 14.88 -13.77 -3.69
C GLY A 127 15.77 -14.65 -2.82
N GLY A 128 15.36 -14.95 -1.59
CA GLY A 128 16.12 -15.77 -0.66
C GLY A 128 17.39 -15.11 -0.11
N GLU A 129 18.07 -15.78 0.84
CA GLU A 129 19.13 -15.19 1.68
C GLU A 129 20.43 -14.82 0.94
N THR A 130 20.68 -15.38 -0.26
CA THR A 130 21.95 -15.22 -0.98
C THR A 130 21.82 -14.51 -2.34
N ALA A 131 20.60 -14.09 -2.72
CA ALA A 131 20.41 -13.38 -3.97
C ALA A 131 20.90 -11.93 -3.88
N LYS A 132 21.53 -11.47 -4.96
CA LYS A 132 21.85 -10.06 -5.14
C LYS A 132 20.57 -9.27 -5.37
N LEU A 133 20.47 -8.10 -4.76
CA LEU A 133 19.41 -7.12 -5.03
C LEU A 133 19.41 -6.74 -6.52
N LYS A 134 18.25 -6.90 -7.15
CA LYS A 134 17.97 -6.51 -8.53
C LYS A 134 16.84 -5.49 -8.54
N PRO A 135 16.80 -4.57 -9.51
CA PRO A 135 15.65 -3.68 -9.65
C PRO A 135 14.38 -4.51 -9.86
N VAL A 136 13.28 -4.08 -9.22
CA VAL A 136 11.96 -4.70 -9.40
C VAL A 136 11.47 -4.43 -10.81
N GLU A 137 11.05 -5.48 -11.52
CA GLU A 137 10.41 -5.34 -12.81
C GLU A 137 8.93 -5.03 -12.61
N TYR A 138 8.52 -3.82 -12.99
CA TYR A 138 7.11 -3.41 -12.93
C TYR A 138 6.31 -4.15 -14.00
N THR A 139 5.26 -4.84 -13.57
CA THR A 139 4.37 -5.64 -14.42
C THR A 139 2.93 -5.22 -14.19
N GLU A 140 1.98 -5.88 -14.85
CA GLU A 140 0.56 -5.66 -14.61
C GLU A 140 0.11 -5.92 -13.16
N ASN A 141 0.90 -6.70 -12.42
CA ASN A 141 0.64 -7.09 -11.04
C ASN A 141 1.56 -6.40 -10.03
N ILE A 142 2.56 -5.64 -10.48
CA ILE A 142 3.52 -4.94 -9.61
C ILE A 142 3.58 -3.49 -10.05
N LEU A 143 2.96 -2.60 -9.28
CA LEU A 143 2.77 -1.20 -9.62
C LEU A 143 3.47 -0.30 -8.61
N LEU A 144 4.07 0.78 -9.11
CA LEU A 144 4.58 1.87 -8.28
C LEU A 144 3.48 2.92 -8.12
N SER A 145 3.14 3.25 -6.88
CA SER A 145 2.12 4.25 -6.60
C SER A 145 2.55 5.65 -7.05
N PRO A 146 1.71 6.36 -7.83
CA PRO A 146 2.04 7.68 -8.37
C PRO A 146 1.99 8.80 -7.31
N THR A 147 1.45 8.55 -6.12
CA THR A 147 1.32 9.58 -5.07
C THR A 147 2.45 9.52 -4.05
N ASP A 148 2.77 8.32 -3.56
CA ASP A 148 3.64 8.09 -2.40
C ASP A 148 4.77 7.09 -2.70
N ARG A 149 4.90 6.61 -3.94
CA ARG A 149 5.97 5.69 -4.38
C ARG A 149 6.01 4.36 -3.63
N SER A 150 4.92 4.00 -2.96
CA SER A 150 4.70 2.68 -2.39
C SER A 150 4.63 1.62 -3.51
N LEU A 151 5.13 0.42 -3.22
CA LEU A 151 5.08 -0.71 -4.13
C LEU A 151 3.82 -1.53 -3.85
N ASP A 152 2.86 -1.48 -4.77
CA ASP A 152 1.65 -2.28 -4.71
C ASP A 152 1.86 -3.57 -5.54
N ILE A 153 1.84 -4.72 -4.88
CA ILE A 153 1.95 -6.04 -5.51
C ILE A 153 0.62 -6.77 -5.36
N TYR A 154 0.07 -7.20 -6.49
CA TYR A 154 -1.20 -7.89 -6.60
C TYR A 154 -0.99 -9.32 -7.06
N ASN A 155 -1.96 -10.19 -6.76
CA ASN A 155 -1.94 -11.59 -7.14
C ASN A 155 -0.59 -12.25 -6.83
N LEU A 156 -0.21 -12.18 -5.55
CA LEU A 156 1.09 -12.65 -5.08
C LEU A 156 1.30 -14.13 -5.36
N HIS A 157 2.48 -14.46 -5.86
CA HIS A 157 2.96 -15.83 -6.07
C HIS A 157 4.18 -16.11 -5.20
N LYS A 158 4.43 -17.40 -4.94
CA LYS A 158 5.52 -17.84 -4.07
C LYS A 158 6.89 -17.34 -4.49
N GLU A 159 7.12 -17.20 -5.79
CA GLU A 159 8.37 -16.71 -6.39
C GLU A 159 8.66 -15.25 -6.02
N GLN A 160 7.67 -14.49 -5.57
CA GLN A 160 7.82 -13.11 -5.10
C GLN A 160 8.25 -13.04 -3.62
N THR A 161 8.43 -14.18 -2.94
CA THR A 161 9.03 -14.22 -1.61
C THR A 161 10.46 -13.68 -1.65
N GLY A 162 10.80 -12.77 -0.74
CA GLY A 162 12.14 -12.22 -0.64
C GLY A 162 12.22 -10.88 0.08
N GLN A 163 13.36 -10.22 -0.10
CA GLN A 163 13.65 -8.92 0.49
C GLN A 163 13.37 -7.80 -0.51
N TYR A 164 12.61 -6.80 -0.08
CA TYR A 164 12.29 -5.59 -0.85
C TYR A 164 12.85 -4.36 -0.18
N ILE A 165 13.51 -3.48 -0.95
CA ILE A 165 14.10 -2.23 -0.45
C ILE A 165 13.73 -1.08 -1.36
N CYS A 166 13.19 -0.01 -0.79
CA CYS A 166 13.02 1.27 -1.47
C CYS A 166 14.31 2.08 -1.41
N ARG A 167 14.75 2.66 -2.54
CA ARG A 167 15.93 3.52 -2.66
C ARG A 167 15.61 4.86 -3.28
N LEU A 168 16.28 5.90 -2.79
CA LEU A 168 16.27 7.26 -3.33
C LEU A 168 17.73 7.75 -3.48
N GLY A 169 18.27 7.65 -4.69
CA GLY A 169 19.68 7.95 -4.94
C GLY A 169 20.63 7.03 -4.17
N LYS A 170 21.24 7.54 -3.09
CA LYS A 170 22.10 6.75 -2.18
C LYS A 170 21.43 6.37 -0.86
N ALA A 171 20.24 6.89 -0.59
CA ALA A 171 19.49 6.58 0.61
C ALA A 171 18.70 5.28 0.42
N GLU A 172 18.72 4.41 1.41
CA GLU A 172 18.00 3.15 1.43
C GLU A 172 17.02 3.14 2.61
N SER A 173 15.82 2.61 2.39
CA SER A 173 14.85 2.36 3.45
C SER A 173 15.17 1.07 4.22
N ALA A 174 14.52 0.88 5.38
CA ALA A 174 14.48 -0.43 6.01
C ALA A 174 13.88 -1.48 5.07
N PRO A 175 14.46 -2.69 5.01
CA PRO A 175 13.95 -3.74 4.15
C PRO A 175 12.63 -4.31 4.65
N TYR A 176 11.78 -4.70 3.70
CA TYR A 176 10.64 -5.57 3.91
C TYR A 176 11.04 -7.00 3.54
N PHE A 177 10.78 -7.96 4.44
CA PHE A 177 10.94 -9.38 4.18
C PHE A 177 9.56 -10.00 3.94
N LEU A 178 9.18 -10.09 2.67
CA LEU A 178 7.89 -10.62 2.23
C LEU A 178 7.95 -12.14 2.14
N THR A 179 7.06 -12.83 2.85
CA THR A 179 6.85 -14.27 2.71
C THR A 179 5.46 -14.53 2.15
N VAL A 180 5.40 -15.15 0.97
CA VAL A 180 4.14 -15.60 0.37
C VAL A 180 3.91 -17.07 0.74
N ILE A 181 2.77 -17.36 1.35
CA ILE A 181 2.39 -18.71 1.79
C ILE A 181 1.22 -19.24 0.95
N GLU A 182 1.30 -20.52 0.61
CA GLU A 182 0.15 -21.24 0.06
C GLU A 182 -0.81 -21.56 1.21
N PRO A 183 -2.10 -21.20 1.12
CA PRO A 183 -3.07 -21.58 2.14
C PRO A 183 -3.34 -23.08 1.99
N GLN A 184 -2.68 -23.90 2.80
CA GLN A 184 -3.16 -25.26 3.03
C GLN A 184 -4.33 -25.17 4.00
N ASP A 185 -5.44 -25.84 3.69
CA ASP A 185 -6.67 -25.83 4.51
C ASP A 185 -6.46 -26.26 5.98
N GLU A 186 -5.30 -26.84 6.31
CA GLU A 186 -4.92 -27.30 7.65
C GLU A 186 -4.32 -26.21 8.57
N ASP A 187 -3.92 -25.05 8.01
CA ASP A 187 -3.17 -24.01 8.73
C ASP A 187 -4.02 -22.85 9.26
N LEU A 188 -5.32 -22.80 8.93
CA LEU A 188 -6.23 -21.73 9.36
C LEU A 188 -7.27 -22.23 10.36
N ARG A 189 -7.34 -21.56 11.51
CA ARG A 189 -8.36 -21.75 12.54
C ARG A 189 -9.40 -20.64 12.47
N GLU A 190 -10.66 -20.99 12.25
CA GLU A 190 -11.75 -20.01 12.33
C GLU A 190 -12.00 -19.61 13.79
N VAL A 191 -12.09 -18.30 14.04
CA VAL A 191 -12.34 -17.70 15.35
C VAL A 191 -13.39 -16.60 15.27
N HIS A 192 -14.04 -16.34 16.39
CA HIS A 192 -15.04 -15.29 16.57
C HIS A 192 -14.48 -14.12 17.36
N SER A 193 -15.07 -12.95 17.24
CA SER A 193 -14.68 -11.80 18.07
C SER A 193 -14.93 -12.07 19.56
N LEU A 194 -14.21 -11.37 20.43
CA LEU A 194 -14.39 -11.48 21.88
C LEU A 194 -15.78 -11.02 22.34
N GLU A 195 -16.51 -10.25 21.52
CA GLU A 195 -17.90 -9.86 21.80
C GLU A 195 -18.93 -10.94 21.41
N ALA A 196 -18.52 -12.01 20.73
CA ALA A 196 -19.44 -13.07 20.33
C ALA A 196 -19.92 -13.89 21.54
N PRO A 197 -21.17 -14.40 21.54
CA PRO A 197 -21.68 -15.19 22.67
C PRO A 197 -20.95 -16.51 22.89
N THR A 198 -20.43 -17.08 21.80
CA THR A 198 -19.78 -18.39 21.79
C THR A 198 -18.49 -18.31 20.99
N GLY A 199 -17.43 -18.92 21.52
CA GLY A 199 -16.16 -19.12 20.80
C GLY A 199 -16.28 -20.12 19.64
N PRO A 200 -15.16 -20.50 19.03
CA PRO A 200 -13.77 -20.31 19.49
C PRO A 200 -13.31 -18.85 19.39
N TYR A 201 -12.58 -18.36 20.40
CA TYR A 201 -11.97 -17.02 20.41
C TYR A 201 -10.50 -17.07 19.97
N PRO A 202 -9.91 -15.93 19.58
CA PRO A 202 -8.50 -15.83 19.26
C PRO A 202 -7.61 -16.36 20.38
N GLN A 203 -6.55 -17.07 20.01
CA GLN A 203 -5.53 -17.50 20.95
C GLN A 203 -4.85 -16.28 21.59
N LYS A 204 -4.77 -16.28 22.92
CA LYS A 204 -4.07 -15.22 23.65
C LYS A 204 -2.56 -15.29 23.39
N PRO A 205 -1.84 -14.17 23.57
CA PRO A 205 -0.38 -14.19 23.56
C PRO A 205 0.15 -15.18 24.61
N GLU A 206 1.18 -15.95 24.24
CA GLU A 206 1.78 -16.97 25.10
C GLU A 206 3.30 -16.77 25.15
N ALA A 207 3.90 -16.87 26.33
CA ALA A 207 5.35 -16.87 26.46
C ALA A 207 5.92 -18.28 26.27
N ILE A 208 7.06 -18.35 25.58
CA ILE A 208 7.78 -19.62 25.43
C ILE A 208 8.64 -19.83 26.70
N PRO A 209 8.33 -20.83 27.53
CA PRO A 209 9.05 -21.04 28.79
C PRO A 209 10.55 -21.26 28.54
N GLY A 210 11.39 -20.67 29.39
CA GLY A 210 12.85 -20.77 29.25
C GLY A 210 13.47 -19.82 28.21
N TYR A 211 12.65 -19.09 27.44
CA TYR A 211 13.11 -18.15 26.44
C TYR A 211 12.47 -16.76 26.65
N ASN A 212 13.18 -15.70 26.27
CA ASN A 212 12.66 -14.32 26.32
C ASN A 212 11.82 -13.99 25.07
N LEU A 213 10.90 -14.89 24.73
CA LEU A 213 10.12 -14.87 23.50
C LEU A 213 8.64 -15.01 23.83
N ILE A 214 7.82 -14.32 23.05
CA ILE A 214 6.37 -14.51 23.08
C ILE A 214 5.85 -14.78 21.68
N VAL A 215 4.87 -15.67 21.60
CA VAL A 215 4.13 -15.99 20.38
C VAL A 215 2.77 -15.33 20.48
N ASP A 216 2.42 -14.56 19.46
CA ASP A 216 1.22 -13.73 19.41
C ASP A 216 0.54 -13.86 18.05
N THR A 217 -0.65 -13.27 17.90
CA THR A 217 -1.38 -13.21 16.63
C THR A 217 -1.45 -11.76 16.17
N GLU A 218 -0.86 -11.47 15.01
CA GLU A 218 -0.97 -10.16 14.35
C GLU A 218 -2.15 -10.16 13.37
N TRP A 219 -3.12 -9.28 13.59
CA TRP A 219 -4.33 -9.19 12.79
C TRP A 219 -4.21 -8.20 11.64
N THR A 220 -4.55 -8.63 10.43
CA THR A 220 -4.72 -7.74 9.29
C THR A 220 -5.91 -6.81 9.51
N PRO A 221 -5.96 -5.68 8.78
CA PRO A 221 -7.19 -4.92 8.63
C PRO A 221 -8.35 -5.79 8.13
N TRP A 222 -9.57 -5.39 8.47
CA TRP A 222 -10.78 -6.01 7.93
C TRP A 222 -10.89 -5.75 6.42
N THR A 223 -11.27 -6.79 5.68
CA THR A 223 -11.64 -6.63 4.28
C THR A 223 -12.89 -5.77 4.12
N SER A 224 -13.05 -5.23 2.90
CA SER A 224 -14.26 -4.53 2.49
C SER A 224 -15.50 -5.40 2.67
N CYS A 225 -16.63 -4.77 2.98
CA CYS A 225 -17.89 -5.50 3.17
C CYS A 225 -18.34 -6.14 1.85
N SER A 226 -18.69 -7.43 1.88
CA SER A 226 -19.06 -8.17 0.67
C SER A 226 -20.37 -7.70 0.02
N LYS A 227 -21.24 -7.05 0.79
CA LYS A 227 -22.52 -6.48 0.33
C LYS A 227 -22.74 -5.10 0.94
N CYS A 228 -23.43 -4.26 0.20
CA CYS A 228 -23.96 -2.99 0.68
C CYS A 228 -25.50 -3.03 0.71
N ASP A 229 -26.12 -2.17 1.53
CA ASP A 229 -27.54 -2.09 1.95
C ASP A 229 -28.14 -3.32 2.64
N GLN A 230 -27.51 -4.47 2.46
CA GLN A 230 -27.81 -5.74 3.10
C GLN A 230 -26.73 -6.11 4.10
N ILE A 231 -27.02 -7.11 4.94
CA ILE A 231 -26.00 -7.71 5.81
C ILE A 231 -25.00 -8.45 4.90
N GLY A 232 -23.78 -7.91 4.83
CA GLY A 232 -22.62 -8.52 4.20
C GLY A 232 -21.70 -9.18 5.22
N ARG A 233 -20.63 -9.78 4.69
CA ARG A 233 -19.54 -10.38 5.46
C ARG A 233 -18.24 -9.65 5.17
N ARG A 234 -17.35 -9.63 6.14
CA ARG A 234 -15.96 -9.17 6.04
C ARG A 234 -15.08 -10.14 6.80
N HIS A 235 -13.82 -10.21 6.41
CA HIS A 235 -12.86 -11.16 6.97
C HIS A 235 -11.59 -10.42 7.39
N ARG A 236 -10.85 -10.97 8.35
CA ARG A 236 -9.46 -10.58 8.62
C ARG A 236 -8.66 -11.82 8.97
N LEU A 237 -7.38 -11.80 8.66
CA LEU A 237 -6.44 -12.87 8.96
C LEU A 237 -5.61 -12.50 10.18
N GLY A 238 -5.31 -13.48 11.00
CA GLY A 238 -4.40 -13.39 12.14
C GLY A 238 -3.21 -14.28 11.87
N TYR A 239 -2.03 -13.70 11.70
CA TYR A 239 -0.80 -14.47 11.48
C TYR A 239 -0.09 -14.73 12.81
N CYS A 240 0.43 -15.94 12.99
CA CYS A 240 1.32 -16.26 14.09
C CYS A 240 2.60 -15.43 13.96
N ILE A 241 2.97 -14.70 15.02
CA ILE A 241 4.21 -13.92 15.10
C ILE A 241 5.04 -14.30 16.33
N VAL A 242 6.36 -14.33 16.16
CA VAL A 242 7.33 -14.51 17.25
C VAL A 242 8.03 -13.18 17.49
N LYS A 243 8.03 -12.70 18.73
CA LYS A 243 8.70 -11.45 19.10
C LYS A 243 9.55 -11.61 20.36
N TYR A 244 10.64 -10.86 20.42
CA TYR A 244 11.48 -10.77 21.60
C TYR A 244 10.80 -9.92 22.67
N GLU A 245 10.77 -10.42 23.90
CA GLU A 245 10.22 -9.70 25.05
C GLU A 245 11.07 -10.01 26.30
N LYS A 246 11.76 -9.00 26.82
CA LYS A 246 12.68 -9.14 27.96
C LYS A 246 11.96 -9.63 29.21
N ASN A 247 10.66 -9.35 29.34
CA ASN A 247 9.82 -9.80 30.46
C ASN A 247 8.77 -10.82 30.03
N ALA A 248 9.11 -11.75 29.13
CA ALA A 248 8.19 -12.77 28.63
C ALA A 248 7.54 -13.58 29.77
N ALA A 249 8.24 -13.76 30.89
CA ALA A 249 7.72 -14.46 32.08
C ALA A 249 6.38 -13.93 32.61
N LYS A 250 6.01 -12.66 32.33
CA LYS A 250 4.71 -12.09 32.72
C LYS A 250 3.52 -12.69 31.98
N TYR A 251 3.75 -13.32 30.83
CA TYR A 251 2.72 -13.97 30.02
C TYR A 251 2.62 -15.48 30.27
N ILE A 252 3.38 -16.01 31.23
CA ILE A 252 3.24 -17.40 31.66
C ILE A 252 1.95 -17.51 32.45
N THR A 253 0.91 -18.10 31.85
CA THR A 253 -0.25 -18.54 32.62
C THR A 253 0.18 -19.65 33.58
N PRO A 254 -0.16 -19.58 34.87
CA PRO A 254 0.11 -20.66 35.80
C PRO A 254 -0.68 -21.91 35.35
N SER A 255 0.00 -22.85 34.71
CA SER A 255 -0.55 -24.16 34.37
C SER A 255 -0.48 -25.06 35.60
N ASN A 256 -1.62 -25.63 36.00
CA ASN A 256 -1.71 -26.65 37.05
C ASN A 256 -1.29 -28.05 36.58
N ASN A 257 -0.87 -28.21 35.33
CA ASN A 257 -0.48 -29.51 34.79
C ASN A 257 1.03 -29.52 34.52
N THR A 258 1.77 -30.09 35.47
CA THR A 258 3.15 -30.52 35.34
C THR A 258 3.25 -31.73 34.42
N ASN A 259 3.07 -31.50 33.12
CA ASN A 259 3.61 -32.38 32.08
C ASN A 259 4.40 -31.49 31.12
N THR A 260 5.45 -30.85 31.64
CA THR A 260 6.55 -30.31 30.84
C THR A 260 7.22 -31.50 30.17
N THR A 261 6.69 -31.91 29.02
CA THR A 261 7.51 -32.60 28.04
C THR A 261 8.48 -31.54 27.57
N GLU A 262 9.73 -31.70 27.99
CA GLU A 262 10.86 -30.88 27.59
C GLU A 262 10.81 -30.72 26.07
N ASP A 263 10.65 -29.49 25.58
CA ASP A 263 11.02 -29.17 24.21
C ASP A 263 12.43 -29.75 24.03
N GLU A 264 12.68 -30.51 22.95
CA GLU A 264 14.04 -30.91 22.57
C GLU A 264 14.95 -29.71 22.78
N THR A 265 16.11 -29.89 23.39
CA THR A 265 17.00 -28.78 23.81
C THR A 265 17.44 -27.95 22.60
N VAL A 266 16.58 -27.04 22.13
CA VAL A 266 16.84 -26.14 21.03
C VAL A 266 17.71 -25.03 21.59
N THR A 267 18.98 -25.05 21.25
CA THR A 267 19.91 -23.99 21.62
C THR A 267 19.64 -22.76 20.75
N ILE A 268 19.04 -21.73 21.35
CA ILE A 268 18.92 -20.40 20.73
C ILE A 268 20.21 -19.64 21.04
N THR A 269 20.95 -19.26 20.01
CA THR A 269 22.17 -18.44 20.13
C THR A 269 21.82 -16.98 20.45
N ASP A 270 22.74 -16.25 21.07
CA ASP A 270 22.59 -14.80 21.33
C ASP A 270 22.36 -14.01 20.03
N GLU A 271 22.97 -14.45 18.92
CA GLU A 271 22.78 -13.88 17.59
C GLU A 271 21.30 -13.90 17.13
N HIS A 272 20.56 -14.97 17.43
CA HIS A 272 19.13 -15.03 17.11
C HIS A 272 18.32 -14.03 17.94
N TYR A 273 18.71 -13.80 19.19
CA TYR A 273 18.06 -12.80 20.04
C TYR A 273 18.32 -11.37 19.53
N GLU A 274 19.57 -11.06 19.16
CA GLU A 274 19.89 -9.76 18.56
C GLU A 274 19.16 -9.58 17.22
N PHE A 275 19.08 -10.62 16.40
CA PHE A 275 18.31 -10.59 15.16
C PHE A 275 16.83 -10.29 15.40
N LEU A 276 16.18 -10.99 16.35
CA LEU A 276 14.77 -10.75 16.68
C LEU A 276 14.51 -9.36 17.26
N ARG A 277 15.45 -8.78 18.01
CA ARG A 277 15.32 -7.42 18.56
C ARG A 277 15.23 -6.35 17.49
N ILE A 278 15.84 -6.59 16.33
CA ILE A 278 15.79 -5.67 15.21
C ILE A 278 14.37 -5.63 14.59
N PHE A 279 13.60 -6.71 14.68
CA PHE A 279 12.20 -6.77 14.24
C PHE A 279 11.24 -6.36 15.37
N LYS A 280 11.01 -5.04 15.53
CA LYS A 280 10.15 -4.50 16.61
C LYS A 280 8.73 -5.10 16.62
N PHE A 281 8.18 -5.41 15.45
CA PHE A 281 6.83 -5.99 15.30
C PHE A 281 6.80 -7.51 15.39
N GLY A 282 7.97 -8.16 15.49
CA GLY A 282 8.11 -9.60 15.44
C GLY A 282 8.29 -10.13 14.02
N ILE A 283 8.40 -11.46 13.92
CA ILE A 283 8.57 -12.18 12.65
C ILE A 283 7.47 -13.24 12.55
N PRO A 284 6.76 -13.35 11.40
CA PRO A 284 5.77 -14.41 11.21
C PRO A 284 6.36 -15.82 11.37
N CYS A 285 5.61 -16.73 11.98
CA CYS A 285 6.08 -18.07 12.36
C CYS A 285 6.52 -18.91 11.15
N THR A 286 5.86 -18.74 10.00
CA THR A 286 6.23 -19.39 8.73
C THR A 286 7.08 -18.51 7.81
N SER A 287 7.55 -17.35 8.29
CA SER A 287 8.41 -16.44 7.53
C SER A 287 9.71 -17.10 7.09
N HIS A 288 10.19 -16.80 5.89
CA HIS A 288 11.49 -17.32 5.43
C HIS A 288 12.67 -16.85 6.29
N VAL A 289 12.57 -15.66 6.91
CA VAL A 289 13.64 -15.10 7.75
C VAL A 289 13.61 -15.51 9.22
N LEU A 290 12.57 -16.22 9.69
CA LEU A 290 12.57 -16.70 11.07
C LEU A 290 13.61 -17.84 11.20
N PRO A 291 14.58 -17.75 12.13
CA PRO A 291 15.59 -18.78 12.35
C PRO A 291 14.98 -20.18 12.49
N HIS A 292 15.61 -21.16 11.84
CA HIS A 292 15.09 -22.53 11.81
C HIS A 292 15.01 -23.18 13.20
N SER A 293 15.88 -22.79 14.13
CA SER A 293 15.79 -23.20 15.54
C SER A 293 14.47 -22.79 16.18
N LEU A 294 14.03 -21.54 15.95
CA LEU A 294 12.78 -21.02 16.50
C LEU A 294 11.54 -21.67 15.88
N LYS A 295 11.59 -21.97 14.58
CA LYS A 295 10.51 -22.67 13.87
C LYS A 295 10.20 -24.06 14.45
N LYS A 296 11.18 -24.71 15.09
CA LYS A 296 11.03 -26.05 15.68
C LYS A 296 10.41 -26.05 17.08
N LEU A 297 10.30 -24.89 17.71
CA LEU A 297 9.67 -24.80 19.04
C LEU A 297 8.19 -25.20 18.93
N ARG A 298 7.71 -26.03 19.86
CA ARG A 298 6.32 -26.51 19.84
C ARG A 298 5.34 -25.35 19.92
N HIS A 299 5.59 -24.38 20.79
CA HIS A 299 4.78 -23.17 20.91
C HIS A 299 4.67 -22.36 19.60
N VAL A 300 5.63 -22.48 18.69
CA VAL A 300 5.60 -21.84 17.36
C VAL A 300 4.92 -22.74 16.33
N THR A 301 5.19 -24.04 16.37
CA THR A 301 4.63 -25.02 15.41
C THR A 301 3.13 -25.25 15.63
N ASP A 302 2.70 -25.32 16.89
CA ASP A 302 1.32 -25.61 17.27
C ASP A 302 0.39 -24.40 17.12
N ARG A 303 0.96 -23.19 17.03
CA ARG A 303 0.17 -21.96 16.89
C ARG A 303 -0.21 -21.75 15.42
N LYS A 304 -1.46 -22.09 15.13
CA LYS A 304 -2.06 -21.93 13.80
C LYS A 304 -2.38 -20.47 13.48
N ASN A 305 -2.39 -20.14 12.20
CA ASN A 305 -2.95 -18.87 11.75
C ASN A 305 -4.46 -18.87 11.98
N GLU A 306 -5.04 -17.70 12.20
CA GLU A 306 -6.46 -17.54 12.53
C GLU A 306 -7.19 -16.76 11.43
N ILE A 307 -8.48 -17.04 11.24
CA ILE A 307 -9.35 -16.24 10.39
C ILE A 307 -10.59 -15.85 11.18
N MET A 308 -10.94 -14.56 11.12
CA MET A 308 -12.13 -14.04 11.76
C MET A 308 -13.13 -13.54 10.74
N THR A 309 -14.38 -13.99 10.86
CA THR A 309 -15.49 -13.53 10.04
C THR A 309 -16.37 -12.57 10.83
N GLY A 310 -16.59 -11.38 10.28
CA GLY A 310 -17.46 -10.35 10.83
C GLY A 310 -18.64 -10.06 9.91
N PHE A 311 -19.76 -9.64 10.48
CA PHE A 311 -20.89 -9.11 9.72
C PHE A 311 -20.79 -7.59 9.61
N CYS A 312 -21.22 -7.06 8.48
CA CYS A 312 -21.20 -5.63 8.19
C CYS A 312 -22.47 -5.23 7.44
N LYS A 313 -22.91 -3.99 7.64
CA LYS A 313 -24.01 -3.39 6.87
C LYS A 313 -23.60 -1.97 6.51
N ILE A 314 -23.01 -1.82 5.32
CA ILE A 314 -22.63 -0.52 4.76
C ILE A 314 -23.71 -0.07 3.79
N LYS A 315 -23.94 1.24 3.65
CA LYS A 315 -24.84 1.75 2.61
C LYS A 315 -24.17 1.64 1.24
N CYS A 316 -24.91 1.24 0.21
CA CYS A 316 -24.38 1.31 -1.15
C CYS A 316 -24.17 2.77 -1.54
N PRO A 317 -23.20 3.05 -2.42
CA PRO A 317 -23.21 4.32 -3.15
C PRO A 317 -24.56 4.41 -3.86
N GLU A 318 -25.39 5.37 -3.46
CA GLU A 318 -26.64 5.66 -4.16
C GLU A 318 -26.32 6.08 -5.59
N ASP A 319 -27.12 5.61 -6.55
CA ASP A 319 -27.07 6.11 -7.92
C ASP A 319 -27.49 7.59 -7.94
N LYS A 320 -26.51 8.47 -7.72
CA LYS A 320 -26.71 9.91 -7.72
C LYS A 320 -26.72 10.38 -9.17
N VAL A 321 -27.90 10.36 -9.76
CA VAL A 321 -28.15 11.15 -10.96
C VAL A 321 -28.37 12.60 -10.52
N PHE A 322 -27.38 13.44 -10.79
CA PHE A 322 -27.45 14.88 -10.51
C PHE A 322 -28.15 15.58 -11.67
N GLU A 323 -29.22 16.33 -11.36
CA GLU A 323 -29.99 17.08 -12.35
C GLU A 323 -29.84 18.58 -12.11
N VAL A 324 -29.38 19.30 -13.13
CA VAL A 324 -29.42 20.77 -13.15
C VAL A 324 -30.75 21.19 -13.78
N ARG A 325 -31.51 22.02 -13.06
CA ARG A 325 -32.80 22.53 -13.53
C ARG A 325 -32.75 24.03 -13.78
N ASP A 326 -33.52 24.51 -14.75
CA ASP A 326 -33.73 25.93 -14.98
C ASP A 326 -34.66 26.54 -13.91
N LYS A 327 -34.91 27.85 -14.01
CA LYS A 327 -35.79 28.58 -13.09
C LYS A 327 -37.25 28.11 -13.14
N ASP A 328 -37.64 27.47 -14.24
CA ASP A 328 -38.99 26.95 -14.49
C ASP A 328 -39.12 25.46 -14.11
N GLY A 329 -38.03 24.85 -13.64
CA GLY A 329 -37.97 23.47 -13.16
C GLY A 329 -37.64 22.42 -14.23
N ASN A 330 -37.34 22.82 -15.47
CA ASN A 330 -36.97 21.89 -16.55
C ASN A 330 -35.52 21.43 -16.39
N VAL A 331 -35.27 20.14 -16.64
CA VAL A 331 -33.92 19.57 -16.56
C VAL A 331 -33.09 20.03 -17.76
N ILE A 332 -32.04 20.80 -17.48
CA ILE A 332 -31.06 21.29 -18.47
C ILE A 332 -29.93 20.27 -18.64
N GLU A 333 -29.52 19.63 -17.54
CA GLU A 333 -28.40 18.70 -17.52
C GLU A 333 -28.68 17.54 -16.58
N ARG A 334 -28.26 16.34 -16.98
CA ARG A 334 -28.37 15.11 -16.19
C ARG A 334 -27.02 14.42 -16.16
N ALA A 335 -26.36 14.41 -15.01
CA ALA A 335 -25.06 13.77 -14.81
C ALA A 335 -25.22 12.50 -13.98
N ASN A 336 -24.75 11.37 -14.51
CA ASN A 336 -24.78 10.10 -13.78
C ASN A 336 -23.45 9.90 -13.05
N ASN A 337 -23.43 10.25 -11.76
CA ASN A 337 -22.21 10.18 -10.95
C ASN A 337 -21.71 8.73 -10.79
N SER A 338 -22.60 7.73 -10.85
CA SER A 338 -22.24 6.31 -10.81
C SER A 338 -21.53 5.82 -12.07
N ALA A 339 -21.75 6.49 -13.20
CA ALA A 339 -21.02 6.25 -14.45
C ALA A 339 -19.69 7.03 -14.51
N GLY A 340 -19.30 7.71 -13.42
CA GLY A 340 -18.14 8.60 -13.41
C GLY A 340 -18.36 9.91 -14.16
N ILE A 341 -19.61 10.23 -14.52
CA ILE A 341 -19.96 11.45 -15.25
C ILE A 341 -20.47 12.47 -14.25
N TYR A 342 -19.73 13.56 -14.11
CA TYR A 342 -20.00 14.60 -13.13
C TYR A 342 -20.34 15.93 -13.83
N SER A 343 -21.42 16.60 -13.41
CA SER A 343 -21.75 17.97 -13.83
C SER A 343 -20.74 18.95 -13.26
N MET A 344 -20.35 19.97 -14.03
CA MET A 344 -19.47 21.04 -13.59
C MET A 344 -20.08 21.89 -12.46
N VAL A 345 -21.40 21.89 -12.35
CA VAL A 345 -22.16 22.71 -11.38
C VAL A 345 -22.21 22.04 -9.99
N GLN A 346 -21.98 20.72 -9.91
CA GLN A 346 -22.13 19.98 -8.65
C GLN A 346 -20.94 20.09 -7.69
N GLY A 347 -19.85 20.74 -8.11
CA GLY A 347 -18.61 20.81 -7.34
C GLY A 347 -17.83 19.49 -7.33
N ILE A 348 -16.72 19.47 -6.58
CA ILE A 348 -15.85 18.28 -6.48
C ILE A 348 -16.62 17.19 -5.73
N PRO A 349 -16.82 16.00 -6.34
CA PRO A 349 -17.59 14.94 -5.71
C PRO A 349 -16.93 14.43 -4.42
N SER A 350 -17.75 14.14 -3.41
CA SER A 350 -17.31 13.46 -2.20
C SER A 350 -16.74 12.08 -2.57
N LEU A 351 -15.58 11.74 -2.02
CA LEU A 351 -14.96 10.41 -2.19
C LEU A 351 -16.01 9.33 -1.87
N GLN A 352 -16.33 8.51 -2.88
CA GLN A 352 -17.19 7.34 -2.69
C GLN A 352 -16.50 6.36 -1.73
N PRO A 353 -17.26 5.56 -0.95
CA PRO A 353 -16.65 4.50 -0.15
C PRO A 353 -15.80 3.61 -1.07
N SER A 354 -14.61 3.24 -0.59
CA SER A 354 -13.58 2.61 -1.42
C SER A 354 -14.10 1.34 -2.08
N VAL A 355 -14.33 1.40 -3.39
CA VAL A 355 -14.32 0.19 -4.22
C VAL A 355 -12.85 -0.14 -4.42
N GLU A 356 -12.43 -1.32 -3.97
CA GLU A 356 -11.10 -1.82 -4.26
C GLU A 356 -11.02 -2.05 -5.78
N ARG A 357 -10.20 -1.26 -6.46
CA ARG A 357 -10.04 -1.28 -7.91
C ARG A 357 -8.68 -1.87 -8.24
N LEU A 358 -8.69 -3.05 -8.84
CA LEU A 358 -7.49 -3.66 -9.40
C LEU A 358 -7.39 -3.23 -10.87
N LEU A 359 -6.29 -2.57 -11.24
CA LEU A 359 -6.06 -2.12 -12.61
C LEU A 359 -4.98 -2.99 -13.25
N GLN A 360 -5.38 -3.82 -14.22
CA GLN A 360 -4.47 -4.71 -14.95
C GLN A 360 -4.20 -4.15 -16.35
N PHE A 361 -2.92 -4.02 -16.72
CA PHE A 361 -2.50 -3.51 -18.02
C PHE A 361 -1.88 -4.62 -18.87
N GLY A 362 -2.46 -4.92 -20.03
CA GLY A 362 -1.86 -5.85 -20.98
C GLY A 362 -1.22 -5.17 -22.19
N GLU A 363 -0.13 -5.75 -22.68
CA GLU A 363 0.46 -5.34 -23.95
C GLU A 363 -0.49 -5.60 -25.13
N LYS A 364 -0.49 -4.66 -26.09
CA LYS A 364 -1.31 -4.75 -27.29
C LYS A 364 -1.01 -6.04 -28.07
N GLY A 365 -2.03 -6.90 -28.19
CA GLY A 365 -1.95 -8.16 -28.95
C GLY A 365 -1.61 -9.40 -28.11
N LYS A 366 -1.29 -9.25 -26.82
CA LYS A 366 -1.15 -10.37 -25.88
C LYS A 366 -2.50 -10.66 -25.20
N LYS A 367 -2.75 -11.93 -24.85
CA LYS A 367 -3.94 -12.32 -24.10
C LYS A 367 -3.77 -11.87 -22.66
N ILE A 368 -4.74 -11.12 -22.14
CA ILE A 368 -4.83 -10.77 -20.72
C ILE A 368 -5.74 -11.82 -20.07
N VAL A 369 -5.24 -12.49 -19.04
CA VAL A 369 -6.04 -13.38 -18.20
C VAL A 369 -6.37 -12.63 -16.94
N VAL A 370 -7.66 -12.41 -16.75
CA VAL A 370 -8.20 -11.70 -15.60
C VAL A 370 -8.86 -12.74 -14.71
N ALA A 371 -8.23 -13.08 -13.59
CA ALA A 371 -8.73 -14.04 -12.62
C ALA A 371 -9.42 -13.31 -11.46
N CYS A 372 -10.54 -13.82 -10.95
CA CYS A 372 -11.08 -13.35 -9.66
C CYS A 372 -9.91 -13.41 -8.66
N PRO A 373 -9.55 -12.31 -7.96
CA PRO A 373 -8.65 -12.38 -6.81
C PRO A 373 -9.39 -13.21 -5.77
N GLY A 374 -9.19 -14.52 -5.84
CA GLY A 374 -9.97 -15.52 -5.15
C GLY A 374 -9.52 -15.53 -3.71
N TYR A 375 -9.99 -14.58 -2.90
CA TYR A 375 -9.94 -14.79 -1.47
C TYR A 375 -10.92 -15.91 -1.14
N TRP A 376 -10.47 -16.92 -0.39
CA TRP A 376 -11.16 -18.18 -0.07
C TRP A 376 -12.59 -18.03 0.51
N HIS A 377 -13.02 -16.81 0.87
CA HIS A 377 -14.40 -16.50 1.31
C HIS A 377 -15.00 -15.18 0.79
N ALA A 378 -14.40 -14.54 -0.22
CA ALA A 378 -14.94 -13.29 -0.77
C ALA A 378 -16.23 -13.53 -1.58
N SER A 379 -17.37 -13.35 -0.93
CA SER A 379 -18.71 -13.33 -1.56
C SER A 379 -19.05 -11.97 -2.18
N GLY A 380 -18.05 -11.24 -2.67
CA GLY A 380 -18.20 -9.95 -3.34
C GLY A 380 -18.60 -10.12 -4.81
N LYS A 381 -19.41 -9.19 -5.33
CA LYS A 381 -19.62 -9.08 -6.79
C LYS A 381 -18.37 -8.43 -7.38
N ILE A 382 -17.69 -9.12 -8.29
CA ILE A 382 -16.57 -8.57 -9.05
C ILE A 382 -17.11 -8.11 -10.41
N GLY A 383 -16.92 -6.84 -10.70
CA GLY A 383 -17.24 -6.25 -12.00
C GLY A 383 -15.96 -6.05 -12.81
N TRP A 384 -15.91 -6.62 -14.01
CA TRP A 384 -14.79 -6.40 -14.92
C TRP A 384 -15.13 -5.27 -15.88
N PHE A 385 -14.23 -4.30 -15.99
CA PHE A 385 -14.34 -3.17 -16.89
C PHE A 385 -13.15 -3.21 -17.85
N SER A 386 -13.43 -3.37 -19.15
CA SER A 386 -12.44 -3.18 -20.20
C SER A 386 -12.70 -1.83 -20.86
N THR A 387 -11.66 -1.05 -21.10
CA THR A 387 -11.75 0.20 -21.88
C THR A 387 -12.05 -0.06 -23.36
N PHE A 388 -11.95 -1.33 -23.81
CA PHE A 388 -12.15 -1.73 -25.21
C PHE A 388 -13.36 -2.66 -25.45
N LEU A 389 -14.01 -3.20 -24.41
CA LEU A 389 -15.19 -4.06 -24.53
C LEU A 389 -16.18 -3.84 -23.37
N GLN A 390 -17.46 -4.10 -23.65
CA GLN A 390 -18.62 -3.95 -22.75
C GLN A 390 -18.40 -4.49 -21.33
N LYS A 391 -19.13 -3.92 -20.35
CA LYS A 391 -19.14 -4.35 -18.94
C LYS A 391 -19.54 -5.83 -18.82
N PHE A 392 -18.73 -6.64 -18.12
CA PHE A 392 -19.05 -8.04 -17.81
C PHE A 392 -19.21 -8.20 -16.29
N GLU A 393 -20.33 -8.81 -15.85
CA GLU A 393 -20.58 -9.15 -14.44
C GLU A 393 -20.47 -10.66 -14.25
N HIS A 394 -19.63 -11.11 -13.33
CA HIS A 394 -19.55 -12.51 -12.91
C HIS A 394 -19.73 -12.63 -11.40
N ARG A 395 -20.41 -13.70 -10.97
CA ARG A 395 -20.55 -14.06 -9.56
C ARG A 395 -19.56 -15.19 -9.27
N CYS A 396 -18.52 -14.91 -8.49
CA CYS A 396 -17.62 -15.94 -7.99
C CYS A 396 -18.35 -16.67 -6.81
N SER A 397 -18.76 -17.93 -7.01
CA SER A 397 -19.41 -18.77 -5.99
C SER A 397 -18.55 -20.01 -5.73
N GLY A 398 -17.87 -20.05 -4.59
CA GLY A 398 -17.28 -21.27 -4.07
C GLY A 398 -18.32 -22.06 -3.29
N SER A 399 -18.74 -23.21 -3.81
CA SER A 399 -19.27 -24.30 -2.98
C SER A 399 -18.59 -25.59 -3.41
N MET A 400 -17.69 -26.12 -2.58
CA MET A 400 -17.29 -27.52 -2.68
C MET A 400 -18.47 -28.37 -2.21
N ALA A 401 -19.19 -28.97 -3.15
CA ALA A 401 -19.98 -30.16 -2.89
C ALA A 401 -19.22 -31.34 -3.51
N ASN A 402 -18.64 -32.17 -2.64
CA ASN A 402 -18.13 -33.49 -2.99
C ASN A 402 -19.20 -34.28 -3.76
N ARG A 403 -18.98 -34.49 -5.05
CA ARG A 403 -19.53 -35.65 -5.79
C ARG A 403 -18.52 -36.11 -6.82
N ASP A 404 -17.94 -37.27 -6.53
CA ASP A 404 -17.41 -38.18 -7.53
C ASP A 404 -18.40 -38.33 -8.68
N GLU A 405 -18.01 -37.97 -9.91
CA GLU A 405 -18.36 -38.76 -11.08
C GLU A 405 -17.48 -38.42 -12.28
N LYS A 406 -17.01 -39.50 -12.91
CA LYS A 406 -16.15 -39.55 -14.09
C LYS A 406 -16.68 -38.72 -15.27
N THR A 407 -15.73 -38.32 -16.12
CA THR A 407 -15.89 -37.92 -17.53
C THR A 407 -16.63 -36.61 -17.84
N ARG A 408 -15.86 -35.55 -18.12
CA ARG A 408 -15.73 -34.92 -19.47
C ARG A 408 -14.93 -33.64 -19.37
N SER A 409 -13.80 -33.62 -20.06
CA SER A 409 -13.13 -32.41 -20.52
C SER A 409 -14.12 -31.50 -21.24
N ARG A 410 -14.34 -30.30 -20.68
CA ARG A 410 -14.90 -29.16 -21.42
C ARG A 410 -14.09 -27.92 -21.07
N ALA A 411 -13.25 -27.55 -22.04
CA ALA A 411 -12.75 -26.19 -22.17
C ALA A 411 -13.96 -25.25 -22.30
N PHE A 412 -14.12 -24.33 -21.35
CA PHE A 412 -15.04 -23.21 -21.51
C PHE A 412 -14.27 -22.06 -22.15
N GLY A 413 -14.27 -22.04 -23.48
CA GLY A 413 -13.96 -20.84 -24.24
C GLY A 413 -15.19 -19.96 -24.32
N CYS A 414 -15.09 -18.70 -23.89
CA CYS A 414 -16.09 -17.70 -24.24
C CYS A 414 -15.82 -17.22 -25.67
N ARG A 415 -16.83 -17.36 -26.55
CA ARG A 415 -16.90 -16.63 -27.81
C ARG A 415 -17.45 -15.23 -27.54
N VAL A 416 -16.87 -14.29 -28.28
CA VAL A 416 -17.00 -12.82 -28.26
C VAL A 416 -18.45 -12.34 -28.23
#